data_AF-A0A4Q2DYI9-F1
#
_entry.id   AF-A0A4Q2DYI9-F1
#
_cell.length_a   1.000
_cell.length_b   1.000
_cell.length_c   1.000
_cell.angle_alpha   90.00
_cell.angle_beta   90.00
_cell.angle_gamma   90.00
#
_symmetry.space_group_name_H-M   'P 1'
#
loop_
_entity.id
_entity.type
_entity.pdbx_description
1 polymer ?
#
loop_
_entity_poly.entity_id
_entity_poly.type
_entity_poly.pdbx_seq_one_letter_code
_entity_poly.pdbx_strand_id
1 'polypeptide(L)'
;MRPPISILQVLPGYGFLTLNSHYTVRHQPNPATQAIVSEQWIKLILLYARHKKLFYLRVDDAESPGGDWDEILRNGRINRRLPPTHLSSLLETMVSKNVATYEPLKQTRSVLLYWRLPEEWAEVLYQWASSTGQINTILTFYEITDPPVESPLTNIPIPLLRKAITILTKSNHAKVAFTNRVVEGFGKMDEKSPLESVRKAAEKVEKGVKLAKGDNGLLAQLLEALEDFNSRMVPFFETTQARAEEIEAVRKEREVERQRRLEAERNQLEDLQALRRELRLVQQRSSNLEAEAIRMRKEATNAATLLDEATIAGEQLKNQMVDTGKDRDNFKRLYTESEEDKRRLSDLVERNANYVRDLFILLDPNVDCSTSLRQAKRTREEFKKTDKELKRLKAVEAAHEHLKEKHRQALADLQNLPLSLAQSTEPQDYDENCSSHEETLSMRTRIHEKKSIEFDFEGLPKPGFGTDWQLKGNRSYGPISNARPPGAAQSQRRVANPVNFPLKLDRKGKPMSAVQLGPKRSVRI
;
A
#
# COMPACT_ATOMS: atom_id res chain seq x y z
N MET A 1 63.27 40.61 -11.92
CA MET A 1 63.51 40.66 -10.47
C MET A 1 63.80 39.25 -9.99
N ARG A 2 65.01 38.99 -9.50
CA ARG A 2 65.40 37.67 -8.96
C ARG A 2 64.74 37.51 -7.57
N PRO A 3 63.96 36.46 -7.29
CA PRO A 3 63.48 36.22 -5.93
C PRO A 3 64.67 35.86 -5.02
N PRO A 4 64.62 36.27 -3.74
CA PRO A 4 65.72 36.11 -2.81
C PRO A 4 66.01 34.64 -2.55
N ILE A 5 67.29 34.40 -2.27
CA ILE A 5 67.99 33.14 -2.05
C ILE A 5 67.12 32.12 -1.29
N SER A 6 66.86 30.97 -1.92
CA SER A 6 66.13 29.86 -1.32
C SER A 6 66.88 29.35 -0.08
N ILE A 7 66.27 29.45 1.11
CA ILE A 7 66.77 28.91 2.40
C ILE A 7 67.15 27.42 2.32
N LEU A 8 66.70 26.70 1.29
CA LEU A 8 67.08 25.32 1.00
C LEU A 8 68.56 25.14 0.60
N GLN A 9 69.35 26.21 0.44
CA GLN A 9 70.76 26.12 0.03
C GLN A 9 71.75 26.13 1.21
N VAL A 10 71.29 26.23 2.46
CA VAL A 10 72.15 26.40 3.66
C VAL A 10 72.11 25.19 4.61
N LEU A 11 71.67 24.00 4.16
CA LEU A 11 71.86 22.78 4.94
C LEU A 11 73.05 21.98 4.37
N PRO A 12 74.25 22.02 5.01
CA PRO A 12 75.36 21.18 4.59
C PRO A 12 75.02 19.73 4.91
N GLY A 13 74.73 18.95 3.87
CA GLY A 13 74.37 17.52 3.98
C GLY A 13 73.16 17.10 3.15
N TYR A 14 72.33 18.04 2.69
CA TYR A 14 71.21 17.75 1.79
C TYR A 14 71.62 18.01 0.34
N GLY A 15 72.50 17.13 -0.16
CA GLY A 15 72.85 17.08 -1.57
C GLY A 15 71.61 16.88 -2.45
N PHE A 16 71.65 17.52 -3.61
CA PHE A 16 70.64 17.71 -4.66
C PHE A 16 69.89 16.45 -5.16
N LEU A 17 70.10 15.27 -4.56
CA LEU A 17 69.54 13.99 -4.96
C LEU A 17 68.50 13.39 -3.98
N THR A 18 68.29 13.96 -2.78
CA THR A 18 67.32 13.39 -1.80
C THR A 18 66.00 14.17 -1.68
N LEU A 19 65.95 15.47 -1.99
CA LEU A 19 64.70 16.23 -1.95
C LEU A 19 63.64 15.74 -2.95
N ASN A 20 64.04 15.17 -4.09
CA ASN A 20 63.11 14.57 -5.06
C ASN A 20 62.36 13.33 -4.52
N SER A 21 62.92 12.67 -3.51
CA SER A 21 62.32 11.49 -2.85
C SER A 21 61.29 11.88 -1.79
N HIS A 22 61.47 13.00 -1.09
CA HIS A 22 60.61 13.38 0.05
C HIS A 22 59.25 13.96 -0.36
N TYR A 23 59.13 14.50 -1.58
CA TYR A 23 57.86 14.94 -2.15
C TYR A 23 57.12 13.84 -2.92
N THR A 24 57.42 12.55 -2.72
CA THR A 24 56.62 11.50 -3.36
C THR A 24 55.19 11.55 -2.81
N VAL A 25 54.23 11.77 -3.71
CA VAL A 25 52.78 11.84 -3.43
C VAL A 25 52.21 10.53 -2.84
N ARG A 26 53.00 9.44 -2.84
CA ARG A 26 52.62 8.16 -2.23
C ARG A 26 53.22 8.01 -0.84
N HIS A 27 52.37 7.67 0.13
CA HIS A 27 52.81 7.01 1.36
C HIS A 27 53.79 5.89 0.98
N GLN A 28 54.99 5.93 1.58
CA GLN A 28 56.00 4.90 1.35
C GLN A 28 55.44 3.56 1.85
N PRO A 29 55.49 2.47 1.05
CA PRO A 29 54.91 1.19 1.43
C PRO A 29 55.69 0.50 2.56
N ASN A 30 56.96 0.87 2.76
CA ASN A 30 57.77 0.37 3.87
C ASN A 30 57.61 1.27 5.11
N PRO A 31 57.14 0.74 6.27
CA PRO A 31 56.95 1.53 7.49
C PRO A 31 58.26 2.12 8.04
N ALA A 32 59.40 1.44 7.89
CA ALA A 32 60.68 1.94 8.37
C ALA A 32 61.15 3.18 7.58
N THR A 33 60.99 3.14 6.26
CA THR A 33 61.28 4.29 5.39
C THR A 33 60.29 5.43 5.61
N GLN A 34 59.01 5.11 5.83
CA GLN A 34 57.99 6.11 6.14
C GLN A 34 58.33 6.86 7.45
N ALA A 35 58.80 6.17 8.48
CA ALA A 35 59.20 6.82 9.74
C ALA A 35 60.34 7.83 9.53
N ILE A 36 61.37 7.48 8.76
CA ILE A 36 62.50 8.37 8.44
C ILE A 36 62.01 9.61 7.67
N VAL A 37 61.13 9.40 6.69
CA VAL A 37 60.54 10.49 5.89
C VAL A 37 59.68 11.41 6.77
N SER A 38 58.81 10.86 7.62
CA SER A 38 58.02 11.63 8.58
C SER A 38 58.92 12.44 9.51
N GLU A 39 60.04 11.90 9.98
CA GLU A 39 60.99 12.63 10.82
C GLU A 39 61.66 13.79 10.11
N GLN A 40 62.03 13.62 8.84
CA GLN A 40 62.60 14.70 8.04
C GLN A 40 61.57 15.81 7.80
N TRP A 41 60.31 15.45 7.55
CA TRP A 41 59.21 16.40 7.44
C TRP A 41 58.95 17.15 8.76
N ILE A 42 58.97 16.46 9.90
CA ILE A 42 58.83 17.10 11.22
C ILE A 42 59.94 18.12 11.44
N LYS A 43 61.20 17.74 11.18
CA LYS A 43 62.35 18.64 11.31
C LYS A 43 62.22 19.86 10.40
N LEU A 44 61.81 19.66 9.14
CA LEU A 44 61.62 20.76 8.18
C LEU A 44 60.56 21.75 8.65
N ILE A 45 59.39 21.24 9.08
CA ILE A 45 58.28 22.07 9.57
C ILE A 45 58.70 22.89 10.79
N LEU A 46 59.40 22.28 11.76
CA LEU A 46 59.85 22.98 12.97
C LEU A 46 60.90 24.05 12.68
N LEU A 47 61.84 23.78 11.76
CA LEU A 47 62.86 24.75 11.37
C LEU A 47 62.26 25.97 10.69
N TYR A 48 61.25 25.76 9.85
CA TYR A 48 60.55 26.87 9.19
C TYR A 48 59.60 27.61 10.12
N ALA A 49 58.89 26.88 10.99
CA ALA A 49 58.11 27.47 12.08
C ALA A 49 58.98 28.44 12.89
N ARG A 50 60.21 28.02 13.22
CA ARG A 50 61.20 28.85 13.92
C ARG A 50 61.65 30.06 13.09
N HIS A 51 61.90 29.89 11.79
CA HIS A 51 62.39 30.96 10.93
C HIS A 51 61.34 32.06 10.71
N LYS A 52 60.08 31.68 10.46
CA LYS A 52 58.96 32.61 10.22
C LYS A 52 58.17 32.96 11.49
N LYS A 53 58.56 32.40 12.65
CA LYS A 53 57.86 32.52 13.95
C LYS A 53 56.37 32.12 13.90
N LEU A 54 56.05 31.02 13.20
CA LEU A 54 54.69 30.53 12.96
C LEU A 54 54.29 29.40 13.92
N PHE A 55 53.38 29.64 14.84
CA PHE A 55 53.02 28.67 15.89
C PHE A 55 51.85 27.76 15.51
N TYR A 56 51.03 28.18 14.56
CA TYR A 56 49.82 27.46 14.18
C TYR A 56 49.98 26.82 12.81
N LEU A 57 49.64 25.53 12.72
CA LEU A 57 49.57 24.79 11.47
C LEU A 57 48.18 24.15 11.35
N ARG A 58 47.50 24.41 10.23
CA ARG A 58 46.18 23.84 9.93
C ARG A 58 46.29 22.89 8.75
N VAL A 59 45.41 21.87 8.73
CA VAL A 59 45.33 20.96 7.58
C VAL A 59 44.87 21.72 6.31
N ASP A 60 44.02 22.74 6.48
CA ASP A 60 43.50 23.59 5.40
C ASP A 60 44.61 24.39 4.68
N ASP A 61 45.74 24.63 5.36
CA ASP A 61 46.91 25.31 4.78
C ASP A 61 47.57 24.48 3.66
N ALA A 62 47.31 23.16 3.62
CA ALA A 62 47.72 22.32 2.50
C ALA A 62 46.80 22.45 1.28
N GLU A 63 45.53 22.84 1.46
CA GLU A 63 44.52 22.89 0.40
C GLU A 63 44.47 24.26 -0.30
N SER A 64 44.63 25.34 0.46
CA SER A 64 44.55 26.71 -0.07
C SER A 64 45.94 27.27 -0.46
N PRO A 65 46.15 27.71 -1.71
CA PRO A 65 47.38 28.40 -2.09
C PRO A 65 47.43 29.82 -1.48
N GLY A 66 48.62 30.28 -1.09
CA GLY A 66 48.85 31.65 -0.59
C GLY A 66 48.89 31.84 0.92
N GLY A 67 48.92 30.77 1.72
CA GLY A 67 49.15 30.84 3.16
C GLY A 67 50.63 30.92 3.55
N ASP A 68 50.92 31.24 4.82
CA ASP A 68 52.29 31.33 5.34
C ASP A 68 53.10 30.02 5.24
N TRP A 69 52.41 28.89 5.06
CA TRP A 69 52.99 27.55 4.93
C TRP A 69 53.21 27.09 3.48
N ASP A 70 52.86 27.91 2.49
CA ASP A 70 52.89 27.53 1.06
C ASP A 70 54.31 27.16 0.59
N GLU A 71 55.34 27.85 1.09
CA GLU A 71 56.76 27.61 0.73
C GLU A 71 57.25 26.20 1.07
N ILE A 72 56.69 25.55 2.11
CA ILE A 72 57.03 24.16 2.49
C ILE A 72 56.10 23.15 1.83
N LEU A 73 54.79 23.43 1.88
CA LEU A 73 53.77 22.45 1.50
C LEU A 73 53.68 22.30 -0.02
N ARG A 74 54.13 23.31 -0.78
CA ARG A 74 54.11 23.31 -2.24
C ARG A 74 55.46 23.71 -2.81
N ASN A 75 56.00 22.85 -3.66
CA ASN A 75 57.19 23.16 -4.42
C ASN A 75 56.80 23.45 -5.88
N GLY A 76 56.67 24.74 -6.22
CA GLY A 76 56.33 25.19 -7.57
C GLY A 76 57.40 24.88 -8.63
N ARG A 77 58.65 24.62 -8.24
CA ARG A 77 59.71 24.23 -9.21
C ARG A 77 59.57 22.79 -9.68
N ILE A 78 59.06 21.91 -8.81
CA ILE A 78 58.93 20.47 -9.06
C ILE A 78 57.46 20.09 -9.31
N ASN A 79 56.53 21.07 -9.24
CA ASN A 79 55.08 20.88 -9.34
C ASN A 79 54.55 19.79 -8.40
N ARG A 80 55.10 19.71 -7.18
CA ARG A 80 54.70 18.74 -6.16
C ARG A 80 54.12 19.43 -4.94
N ARG A 81 53.10 18.81 -4.35
CA ARG A 81 52.42 19.28 -3.14
C ARG A 81 52.24 18.15 -2.15
N LEU A 82 52.25 18.48 -0.87
CA LEU A 82 51.90 17.55 0.21
C LEU A 82 50.37 17.38 0.25
N PRO A 83 49.82 16.16 0.09
CA PRO A 83 48.39 15.96 0.23
C PRO A 83 47.94 16.14 1.69
N PRO A 84 46.72 16.65 1.93
CA PRO A 84 46.22 16.93 3.29
C PRO A 84 46.08 15.65 4.14
N THR A 85 45.85 14.49 3.51
CA THR A 85 45.81 13.18 4.18
C THR A 85 47.15 12.84 4.83
N HIS A 86 48.26 13.09 4.12
CA HIS A 86 49.60 12.85 4.64
C HIS A 86 49.97 13.87 5.71
N LEU A 87 49.56 15.14 5.54
CA LEU A 87 49.72 16.17 6.57
C LEU A 87 48.99 15.79 7.86
N SER A 88 47.76 15.27 7.79
CA SER A 88 47.02 14.81 8.97
C SER A 88 47.76 13.69 9.71
N SER A 89 48.32 12.71 9.00
CA SER A 89 49.13 11.63 9.59
C SER A 89 50.43 12.16 10.22
N LEU A 90 51.01 13.19 9.61
CA LEU A 90 52.19 13.86 10.15
C LEU A 90 51.88 14.62 11.45
N LEU A 91 50.75 15.34 11.50
CA LEU A 91 50.26 16.03 12.69
C LEU A 91 50.01 15.06 13.84
N GLU A 92 49.39 13.91 13.56
CA GLU A 92 49.18 12.84 14.54
C GLU A 92 50.52 12.31 15.09
N THR A 93 51.51 12.14 14.21
CA THR A 93 52.87 11.71 14.60
C THR A 93 53.57 12.78 15.45
N MET A 94 53.38 14.07 15.13
CA MET A 94 53.93 15.18 15.91
C MET A 94 53.33 15.28 17.30
N VAL A 95 52.01 15.07 17.42
CA VAL A 95 51.31 15.05 18.70
C VAL A 95 51.75 13.85 19.54
N SER A 96 51.91 12.67 18.93
CA SER A 96 52.45 11.48 19.61
C SER A 96 53.86 11.69 20.14
N LYS A 97 54.69 12.49 19.44
CA LYS A 97 56.05 12.85 19.87
C LYS A 97 56.08 14.02 20.87
N ASN A 98 54.93 14.55 21.32
CA ASN A 98 54.79 15.73 22.19
C ASN A 98 55.42 17.02 21.63
N VAL A 99 55.65 17.09 20.31
CA VAL A 99 56.20 18.27 19.64
C VAL A 99 55.09 19.24 19.20
N ALA A 100 53.84 18.82 19.32
CA ALA A 100 52.70 19.65 18.99
C ALA A 100 51.48 19.30 19.83
N THR A 101 50.48 20.17 19.88
CA THR A 101 49.20 19.89 20.56
C THR A 101 48.02 20.41 19.74
N TYR A 102 46.92 19.67 19.72
CA TYR A 102 45.69 20.11 19.07
C TYR A 102 45.11 21.35 19.76
N GLU A 103 44.76 22.37 18.96
CA GLU A 103 44.16 23.61 19.42
C GLU A 103 43.10 24.06 18.42
N PRO A 104 41.79 24.02 18.75
CA PRO A 104 41.16 23.67 20.02
C PRO A 104 41.19 22.16 20.33
N LEU A 105 41.17 21.78 21.62
CA LEU A 105 41.25 20.36 22.06
C LEU A 105 40.17 19.42 21.46
N LYS A 106 39.13 19.98 20.83
CA LYS A 106 38.04 19.23 20.19
C LYS A 106 38.23 19.01 18.69
N GLN A 107 39.18 19.69 18.04
CA GLN A 107 39.39 19.61 16.60
C GLN A 107 40.79 19.05 16.31
N THR A 108 40.86 18.09 15.40
CA THR A 108 42.12 17.48 14.93
C THR A 108 42.74 18.22 13.74
N ARG A 109 42.09 19.27 13.24
CA ARG A 109 42.49 19.98 12.02
C ARG A 109 43.48 21.12 12.22
N SER A 110 43.69 21.54 13.46
CA SER A 110 44.57 22.65 13.81
C SER A 110 45.45 22.28 14.99
N VAL A 111 46.74 22.55 14.83
CA VAL A 111 47.77 22.14 15.76
C VAL A 111 48.65 23.33 16.12
N LEU A 112 48.93 23.47 17.41
CA LEU A 112 49.94 24.35 17.98
C LEU A 112 51.29 23.63 17.97
N LEU A 113 52.24 24.17 17.22
CA LEU A 113 53.59 23.62 17.06
C LEU A 113 54.54 24.13 18.15
N TYR A 114 55.41 23.23 18.64
CA TYR A 114 56.49 23.56 19.57
C TYR A 114 57.84 23.42 18.87
N TRP A 115 58.32 24.49 18.21
CA TRP A 115 59.72 24.52 17.74
C TRP A 115 60.74 24.62 18.89
N ARG A 116 60.26 24.99 20.07
CA ARG A 116 60.91 24.88 21.37
C ARG A 116 59.89 24.30 22.33
N LEU A 117 60.33 23.43 23.22
CA LEU A 117 59.43 22.78 24.18
C LEU A 117 58.87 23.84 25.17
N PRO A 118 57.67 23.64 25.72
CA PRO A 118 57.14 24.52 26.76
C PRO A 118 58.06 24.65 27.99
N GLU A 119 58.88 23.63 28.26
CA GLU A 119 59.91 23.64 29.31
C GLU A 119 61.05 24.60 28.99
N GLU A 120 61.55 24.59 27.75
CA GLU A 120 62.57 25.54 27.29
C GLU A 120 62.02 26.98 27.27
N TRP A 121 60.75 27.14 26.90
CA TRP A 121 60.07 28.44 26.96
C TRP A 121 59.91 28.95 28.39
N ALA A 122 59.69 28.07 29.36
CA ALA A 122 59.65 28.44 30.77
C ALA A 122 61.03 28.97 31.22
N GLU A 123 62.12 28.33 30.81
CA GLU A 123 63.48 28.80 31.10
C GLU A 123 63.77 30.16 30.45
N VAL A 124 63.43 30.33 29.17
CA VAL A 124 63.59 31.61 28.45
C VAL A 124 62.78 32.72 29.11
N LEU A 125 61.56 32.41 29.55
CA LEU A 125 60.70 33.34 30.27
C LEU A 125 61.32 33.77 31.61
N TYR A 126 61.89 32.83 32.35
CA TYR A 126 62.58 33.11 33.60
C TYR A 126 63.87 33.92 33.39
N GLN A 127 64.68 33.56 32.38
CA GLN A 127 65.88 34.32 32.01
C GLN A 127 65.54 35.75 31.57
N TRP A 128 64.47 35.94 30.81
CA TRP A 128 63.98 37.25 30.42
C TRP A 128 63.49 38.08 31.61
N ALA A 129 62.71 37.47 32.51
CA ALA A 129 62.26 38.16 33.73
C ALA A 129 63.45 38.55 34.63
N SER A 130 64.49 37.71 34.69
CA SER A 130 65.73 37.98 35.42
C SER A 130 66.55 39.11 34.78
N SER A 131 66.73 39.08 33.45
CA SER A 131 67.49 40.13 32.74
C SER A 131 66.80 41.49 32.73
N THR A 132 65.46 41.50 32.78
CA THR A 132 64.65 42.73 32.86
C THR A 132 64.41 43.20 34.30
N GLY A 133 64.77 42.41 35.31
CA GLY A 133 64.56 42.74 36.72
C GLY A 133 63.10 42.66 37.20
N GLN A 134 62.24 41.93 36.49
CA GLN A 134 60.78 41.89 36.69
C GLN A 134 60.27 40.66 37.48
N ILE A 135 61.13 39.97 38.23
CA ILE A 135 60.77 38.72 38.94
C ILE A 135 59.70 38.92 40.03
N ASN A 136 59.69 40.06 40.71
CA ASN A 136 58.78 40.35 41.83
C ASN A 136 57.61 41.27 41.44
N THR A 137 57.40 41.52 40.15
CA THR A 137 56.32 42.38 39.64
C THR A 137 55.19 41.53 39.07
N ILE A 138 53.95 41.99 39.26
CA ILE A 138 52.79 41.38 38.62
C ILE A 138 52.75 41.86 37.18
N LEU A 139 52.86 40.94 36.23
CA LEU A 139 52.76 41.20 34.80
C LEU A 139 51.50 40.55 34.22
N THR A 140 50.90 41.19 33.24
CA THR A 140 49.81 40.59 32.45
C THR A 140 50.37 39.71 31.33
N PHE A 141 49.56 38.77 30.81
CA PHE A 141 49.99 37.95 29.67
C PHE A 141 50.35 38.78 28.44
N TYR A 142 49.68 39.93 28.24
CA TYR A 142 49.93 40.81 27.10
C TYR A 142 51.27 41.55 27.20
N GLU A 143 51.64 42.03 28.39
CA GLU A 143 52.93 42.66 28.65
C GLU A 143 54.11 41.70 28.40
N ILE A 144 53.89 40.40 28.62
CA ILE A 144 54.90 39.37 28.34
C ILE A 144 55.01 39.07 26.84
N THR A 145 53.89 39.07 26.10
CA THR A 145 53.86 38.76 24.67
C THR A 145 54.26 39.92 23.77
N ASP A 146 54.06 41.16 24.24
CA ASP A 146 54.39 42.38 23.50
C ASP A 146 55.20 43.36 24.39
N PRO A 147 56.44 42.99 24.74
CA PRO A 147 57.31 43.88 25.50
C PRO A 147 57.79 45.04 24.61
N PRO A 148 58.07 46.23 25.19
CA PRO A 148 58.55 47.40 24.46
C PRO A 148 59.93 47.20 23.79
N VAL A 149 60.67 46.16 24.19
CA VAL A 149 61.94 45.75 23.59
C VAL A 149 61.74 44.37 22.97
N GLU A 150 62.06 44.21 21.68
CA GLU A 150 61.94 42.93 20.98
C GLU A 150 62.72 41.84 21.73
N SER A 151 61.98 40.82 22.20
CA SER A 151 62.48 39.72 23.01
C SER A 151 62.21 38.40 22.27
N PRO A 152 62.90 37.29 22.60
CA PRO A 152 62.50 35.96 22.13
C PRO A 152 61.03 35.61 22.43
N LEU A 153 60.38 36.33 23.36
CA LEU A 153 58.99 36.11 23.78
C LEU A 153 57.94 36.85 22.94
N THR A 154 58.36 37.72 22.02
CA THR A 154 57.45 38.51 21.20
C THR A 154 56.60 37.60 20.31
N ASN A 155 55.27 37.80 20.32
CA ASN A 155 54.27 37.02 19.57
C ASN A 155 54.10 35.55 19.97
N ILE A 156 54.46 35.15 21.20
CA ILE A 156 54.12 33.81 21.70
C ILE A 156 52.58 33.69 21.89
N PRO A 157 51.95 32.60 21.41
CA PRO A 157 50.55 32.34 21.67
C PRO A 157 50.28 32.17 23.17
N ILE A 158 49.23 32.84 23.65
CA ILE A 158 48.77 32.77 25.05
C ILE A 158 48.62 31.30 25.55
N PRO A 159 48.13 30.33 24.74
CA PRO A 159 48.05 28.93 25.18
C PRO A 159 49.40 28.29 25.46
N LEU A 160 50.43 28.59 24.65
CA LEU A 160 51.80 28.13 24.87
C LEU A 160 52.40 28.79 26.11
N LEU A 161 52.22 30.10 26.25
CA LEU A 161 52.69 30.85 27.41
C LEU A 161 52.07 30.34 28.72
N ARG A 162 50.77 30.02 28.72
CA ARG A 162 50.08 29.41 29.87
C ARG A 162 50.69 28.06 30.26
N LYS A 163 51.06 27.22 29.29
CA LYS A 163 51.74 25.93 29.56
C LYS A 163 53.12 26.15 30.17
N ALA A 164 53.90 27.07 29.63
CA ALA A 164 55.22 27.44 30.17
C ALA A 164 55.11 27.98 31.62
N ILE A 165 54.16 28.88 31.89
CA ILE A 165 53.92 29.41 33.24
C ILE A 165 53.44 28.30 34.19
N THR A 166 52.63 27.35 33.73
CA THR A 166 52.21 26.22 34.56
C THR A 166 53.43 25.39 34.99
N ILE A 167 54.44 25.23 34.13
CA ILE A 167 55.71 24.57 34.49
C ILE A 167 56.50 25.42 35.51
N LEU A 168 56.54 26.75 35.35
CA LEU A 168 57.14 27.65 36.34
C LEU A 168 56.42 27.65 37.68
N THR A 169 55.10 27.49 37.69
CA THR A 169 54.32 27.36 38.94
C THR A 169 54.64 26.06 39.66
N LYS A 170 54.86 24.95 38.93
CA LYS A 170 55.31 23.68 39.52
C LYS A 170 56.72 23.77 40.10
N SER A 171 57.59 24.60 39.51
CA SER A 171 58.95 24.86 40.03
C SER A 171 59.01 26.01 41.04
N ASN A 172 57.86 26.53 41.51
CA ASN A 172 57.72 27.62 42.47
C ASN A 172 58.31 28.99 42.04
N HIS A 173 58.64 29.18 40.77
CA HIS A 173 59.18 30.45 40.25
C HIS A 173 58.09 31.46 39.85
N ALA A 174 56.82 31.06 39.74
CA ALA A 174 55.71 31.95 39.35
C ALA A 174 54.39 31.60 40.06
N LYS A 175 53.50 32.58 40.23
CA LYS A 175 52.12 32.40 40.73
C LYS A 175 51.13 33.20 39.88
N VAL A 176 50.00 32.59 39.54
CA VAL A 176 48.94 33.23 38.74
C VAL A 176 47.91 33.87 39.68
N ALA A 177 47.72 35.19 39.59
CA ALA A 177 46.70 35.91 40.35
C ALA A 177 45.36 35.96 39.60
N PHE A 178 44.24 35.74 40.30
CA PHE A 178 42.88 35.77 39.77
C PHE A 178 42.06 36.89 40.42
N THR A 179 42.13 38.12 39.91
CA THR A 179 41.37 39.29 40.41
C THR A 179 40.00 39.48 39.76
N ASN A 180 39.73 38.82 38.63
CA ASN A 180 38.56 39.11 37.81
C ASN A 180 37.22 38.50 38.27
N ARG A 181 37.18 37.52 39.18
CA ARG A 181 35.97 36.69 39.35
C ARG A 181 34.77 37.37 40.04
N VAL A 182 34.99 38.35 40.91
CA VAL A 182 33.89 38.98 41.67
C VAL A 182 33.25 40.11 40.87
N VAL A 183 34.06 40.99 40.26
CA VAL A 183 33.58 42.14 39.47
C VAL A 183 33.02 41.69 38.12
N GLU A 184 33.61 40.67 37.48
CA GLU A 184 33.01 40.09 36.26
C GLU A 184 31.65 39.43 36.52
N GLY A 185 31.36 38.99 37.75
CA GLY A 185 30.07 38.41 38.10
C GLY A 185 28.93 39.44 38.06
N PHE A 186 29.20 40.66 38.54
CA PHE A 186 28.24 41.77 38.48
C PHE A 186 28.03 42.27 37.05
N GLY A 187 29.09 42.36 36.25
CA GLY A 187 29.00 42.75 34.84
C GLY A 187 28.33 41.72 33.92
N LYS A 188 28.05 40.51 34.42
CA LYS A 188 27.36 39.42 33.70
C LYS A 188 25.95 39.15 34.25
N MET A 189 25.47 39.96 35.21
CA MET A 189 24.08 39.84 35.69
C MET A 189 23.13 40.52 34.72
N ASP A 190 22.38 39.70 33.98
CA ASP A 190 21.31 40.13 33.09
C ASP A 190 19.92 39.92 33.74
N GLU A 191 18.87 40.45 33.11
CA GLU A 191 17.46 40.31 33.51
C GLU A 191 17.00 38.84 33.69
N LYS A 192 17.68 37.89 33.02
CA LYS A 192 17.38 36.45 33.08
C LYS A 192 18.15 35.70 34.18
N SER A 193 18.94 36.41 34.97
CA SER A 193 19.77 35.80 36.01
C SER A 193 18.90 35.20 37.12
N PRO A 194 19.17 33.96 37.57
CA PRO A 194 18.35 33.32 38.59
C PRO A 194 18.48 34.03 39.93
N LEU A 195 17.36 34.17 40.65
CA LEU A 195 17.27 34.90 41.92
C LEU A 195 18.28 34.41 42.97
N GLU A 196 18.54 33.10 43.02
CA GLU A 196 19.56 32.53 43.91
C GLU A 196 20.96 33.10 43.66
N SER A 197 21.30 33.39 42.41
CA SER A 197 22.61 33.95 42.05
C SER A 197 22.72 35.40 42.48
N VAL A 198 21.62 36.17 42.38
CA VAL A 198 21.54 37.56 42.85
C VAL A 198 21.68 37.63 44.37
N ARG A 199 20.99 36.75 45.11
CA ARG A 199 21.12 36.63 46.57
C ARG A 199 22.55 36.20 46.99
N LYS A 200 23.12 35.19 46.34
CA LYS A 200 24.50 34.74 46.58
C LYS A 200 25.55 35.81 46.24
N ALA A 201 25.28 36.68 45.26
CA ALA A 201 26.15 37.81 44.93
C ALA A 201 26.12 38.87 46.03
N ALA A 202 24.94 39.23 46.53
CA ALA A 202 24.78 40.11 47.69
C ALA A 202 25.52 39.58 48.93
N GLU A 203 25.34 38.30 49.27
CA GLU A 203 26.04 37.65 50.39
C GLU A 203 27.57 37.65 50.24
N LYS A 204 28.07 37.50 49.01
CA LYS A 204 29.52 37.51 48.74
C LYS A 204 30.12 38.90 48.92
N VAL A 205 29.39 39.94 48.51
CA VAL A 205 29.81 41.32 48.75
C VAL A 205 29.75 41.63 50.24
N GLU A 206 28.70 41.21 50.94
CA GLU A 206 28.59 41.38 52.40
C GLU A 206 29.75 40.69 53.16
N LYS A 207 30.11 39.47 52.78
CA LYS A 207 31.28 38.76 53.33
C LYS A 207 32.59 39.46 52.98
N GLY A 208 32.71 40.01 51.77
CA GLY A 208 33.86 40.80 51.33
C GLY A 208 34.03 42.09 52.15
N VAL A 209 32.92 42.79 52.44
CA VAL A 209 32.89 43.99 53.28
C VAL A 209 33.30 43.67 54.72
N LYS A 210 32.82 42.57 55.29
CA LYS A 210 33.20 42.12 56.65
C LYS A 210 34.69 41.74 56.77
N LEU A 211 35.31 41.30 55.67
CA LEU A 211 36.72 40.93 55.61
C LEU A 211 37.64 42.12 55.29
N ALA A 212 37.11 43.20 54.72
CA ALA A 212 37.86 44.40 54.41
C ALA A 212 38.11 45.22 55.69
N LYS A 213 39.38 45.40 56.07
CA LYS A 213 39.82 46.38 57.08
C LYS A 213 40.38 47.59 56.34
N GLY A 214 39.64 48.70 56.27
CA GLY A 214 40.01 49.93 55.57
C GLY A 214 39.00 51.06 55.79
N ASP A 215 39.28 52.24 55.21
CA ASP A 215 38.62 53.54 55.48
C ASP A 215 37.11 53.47 55.74
N ASN A 216 36.71 53.87 56.96
CA ASN A 216 35.34 53.80 57.46
C ASN A 216 34.31 54.52 56.55
N GLY A 217 34.74 55.52 55.77
CA GLY A 217 33.88 56.27 54.85
C GLY A 217 33.48 55.51 53.58
N LEU A 218 34.43 54.80 52.95
CA LEU A 218 34.15 53.96 51.78
C LEU A 218 33.35 52.71 52.19
N LEU A 219 33.62 52.18 53.38
CA LEU A 219 32.92 51.04 53.95
C LEU A 219 31.45 51.36 54.24
N ALA A 220 31.16 52.58 54.72
CA ALA A 220 29.79 53.06 54.92
C ALA A 220 29.02 53.22 53.60
N GLN A 221 29.64 53.80 52.56
CA GLN A 221 29.02 53.91 51.24
C GLN A 221 28.75 52.53 50.60
N LEU A 222 29.62 51.55 50.84
CA LEU A 222 29.42 50.19 50.34
C LEU A 222 28.30 49.45 51.08
N LEU A 223 28.13 49.70 52.38
CA LEU A 223 27.02 49.16 53.17
C LEU A 223 25.68 49.79 52.74
N GLU A 224 25.65 51.11 52.50
CA GLU A 224 24.45 51.81 51.99
C GLU A 224 24.07 51.32 50.58
N ALA A 225 25.06 51.13 49.70
CA ALA A 225 24.84 50.55 48.38
C ALA A 225 24.36 49.08 48.45
N LEU A 226 24.80 48.31 49.44
CA LEU A 226 24.34 46.94 49.67
C LEU A 226 22.91 46.90 50.19
N GLU A 227 22.54 47.86 51.04
CA GLU A 227 21.19 48.01 51.58
C GLU A 227 20.20 48.46 50.49
N ASP A 228 20.60 49.39 49.62
CA ASP A 228 19.83 49.76 48.41
C ASP A 228 19.71 48.58 47.43
N PHE A 229 20.78 47.78 47.26
CA PHE A 229 20.73 46.56 46.45
C PHE A 229 19.73 45.54 47.00
N ASN A 230 19.74 45.29 48.31
CA ASN A 230 18.82 44.33 48.93
C ASN A 230 17.36 44.82 48.93
N SER A 231 17.13 46.12 49.12
CA SER A 231 15.78 46.68 49.17
C SER A 231 15.13 46.88 47.80
N ARG A 232 15.94 47.12 46.76
CA ARG A 232 15.43 47.44 45.41
C ARG A 232 15.63 46.33 44.39
N MET A 233 16.80 45.69 44.36
CA MET A 233 17.13 44.71 43.31
C MET A 233 16.54 43.34 43.61
N VAL A 234 16.62 42.86 44.85
CA VAL A 234 16.09 41.52 45.19
C VAL A 234 14.57 41.41 44.96
N PRO A 235 13.73 42.36 45.41
CA PRO A 235 12.28 42.30 45.15
C PRO A 235 11.94 42.44 43.66
N PHE A 236 12.72 43.21 42.90
CA PHE A 236 12.53 43.31 41.44
C PHE A 236 12.70 41.94 40.77
N PHE A 237 13.78 41.22 41.06
CA PHE A 237 14.00 39.89 40.50
C PHE A 237 12.97 38.86 40.99
N GLU A 238 12.44 38.98 42.21
CA GLU A 238 11.33 38.15 42.70
C GLU A 238 10.06 38.36 41.87
N THR A 239 9.68 39.62 41.60
CA THR A 239 8.51 39.91 40.74
C THR A 239 8.72 39.47 39.30
N THR A 240 9.95 39.60 38.77
CA THR A 240 10.29 39.17 37.42
C THR A 240 10.27 37.66 37.28
N GLN A 241 10.75 36.92 38.28
CA GLN A 241 10.67 35.46 38.30
C GLN A 241 9.21 34.98 38.39
N ALA A 242 8.39 35.59 39.26
CA ALA A 242 6.98 35.23 39.38
C ALA A 242 6.22 35.46 38.05
N ARG A 243 6.49 36.57 37.36
CA ARG A 243 5.93 36.83 36.01
C ARG A 243 6.42 35.83 34.97
N ALA A 244 7.70 35.43 35.03
CA ALA A 244 8.24 34.43 34.13
C ALA A 244 7.56 33.07 34.32
N GLU A 245 7.34 32.66 35.57
CA GLU A 245 6.61 31.42 35.92
C GLU A 245 5.16 31.46 35.44
N GLU A 246 4.47 32.59 35.59
CA GLU A 246 3.11 32.79 35.06
C GLU A 246 3.08 32.68 33.53
N ILE A 247 4.02 33.33 32.83
CA ILE A 247 4.14 33.23 31.37
C ILE A 247 4.41 31.78 30.93
N GLU A 248 5.26 31.05 31.65
CA GLU A 248 5.51 29.64 31.36
C GLU A 248 4.28 28.75 31.60
N ALA A 249 3.51 29.02 32.66
CA ALA A 249 2.27 28.31 32.92
C ALA A 249 1.26 28.53 31.77
N VAL A 250 1.06 29.78 31.34
CA VAL A 250 0.19 30.12 30.20
C VAL A 250 0.68 29.48 28.90
N ARG A 251 2.00 29.44 28.68
CA ARG A 251 2.58 28.75 27.51
C ARG A 251 2.29 27.26 27.52
N LYS A 252 2.46 26.58 28.66
CA LYS A 252 2.15 25.15 28.81
C LYS A 252 0.66 24.88 28.60
N GLU A 253 -0.21 25.70 29.18
CA GLU A 253 -1.66 25.58 28.99
C GLU A 253 -2.04 25.71 27.50
N ARG A 254 -1.48 26.71 26.81
CA ARG A 254 -1.70 26.90 25.37
C ARG A 254 -1.15 25.73 24.53
N GLU A 255 -0.03 25.15 24.93
CA GLU A 255 0.53 23.96 24.28
C GLU A 255 -0.37 22.73 24.43
N VAL A 256 -0.92 22.50 25.63
CA VAL A 256 -1.89 21.44 25.90
C VAL A 256 -3.16 21.67 25.09
N GLU A 257 -3.66 22.91 25.02
CA GLU A 257 -4.83 23.22 24.21
C GLU A 257 -4.58 23.00 22.72
N ARG A 258 -3.40 23.39 22.22
CA ARG A 258 -2.98 23.10 20.85
C ARG A 258 -2.94 21.60 20.59
N GLN A 259 -2.41 20.79 21.51
CA GLN A 259 -2.40 19.33 21.37
C GLN A 259 -3.82 18.76 21.32
N ARG A 260 -4.71 19.20 22.21
CA ARG A 260 -6.13 18.78 22.19
C ARG A 260 -6.81 19.12 20.86
N ARG A 261 -6.53 20.29 20.27
CA ARG A 261 -7.05 20.67 18.96
C ARG A 261 -6.52 19.75 17.85
N LEU A 262 -5.22 19.45 17.86
CA LEU A 262 -4.62 18.54 16.89
C LEU A 262 -5.16 17.11 17.02
N GLU A 263 -5.39 16.63 18.25
CA GLU A 263 -6.01 15.34 18.51
C GLU A 263 -7.47 15.31 18.01
N ALA A 264 -8.24 16.38 18.23
CA ALA A 264 -9.59 16.49 17.70
C ALA A 264 -9.62 16.48 16.16
N GLU A 265 -8.72 17.22 15.51
CA GLU A 265 -8.58 17.21 14.04
C GLU A 265 -8.19 15.82 13.51
N ARG A 266 -7.28 15.12 14.21
CA ARG A 266 -6.89 13.76 13.86
C ARG A 266 -8.07 12.79 13.95
N ASN A 267 -8.85 12.86 15.03
CA ASN A 267 -10.04 12.01 15.19
C ASN A 267 -11.06 12.28 14.07
N GLN A 268 -11.29 13.56 13.73
CA GLN A 268 -12.15 13.92 12.58
C GLN A 268 -11.63 13.35 11.25
N LEU A 269 -10.32 13.36 11.02
CA LEU A 269 -9.71 12.76 9.84
C LEU A 269 -9.87 11.23 9.82
N GLU A 270 -9.74 10.57 10.96
CA GLU A 270 -9.96 9.12 11.09
C GLU A 270 -11.41 8.75 10.77
N ASP A 271 -12.39 9.53 11.26
CA ASP A 271 -13.81 9.36 10.93
C ASP A 271 -14.10 9.55 9.44
N LEU A 272 -13.55 10.61 8.82
CA LEU A 272 -13.68 10.85 7.38
C LEU A 272 -13.05 9.74 6.54
N GLN A 273 -11.92 9.19 6.99
CA GLN A 273 -11.29 8.06 6.33
C GLN A 273 -12.13 6.78 6.45
N ALA A 274 -12.75 6.53 7.61
CA ALA A 274 -13.67 5.42 7.79
C ALA A 274 -14.87 5.54 6.83
N LEU A 275 -15.50 6.71 6.76
CA LEU A 275 -16.60 6.98 5.83
C LEU A 275 -16.18 6.77 4.36
N ARG A 276 -14.96 7.18 4.00
CA ARG A 276 -14.44 6.97 2.64
C ARG A 276 -14.19 5.49 2.32
N ARG A 277 -13.84 4.66 3.31
CA ARG A 277 -13.70 3.20 3.13
C ARG A 277 -15.07 2.57 2.93
N GLU A 278 -16.06 2.95 3.73
CA GLU A 278 -17.44 2.48 3.57
C GLU A 278 -18.02 2.87 2.20
N LEU A 279 -17.80 4.12 1.77
CA LEU A 279 -18.24 4.58 0.45
C LEU A 279 -17.63 3.73 -0.68
N ARG A 280 -16.34 3.36 -0.58
CA ARG A 280 -15.70 2.47 -1.56
C ARG A 280 -16.35 1.08 -1.60
N LEU A 281 -16.69 0.52 -0.44
CA LEU A 281 -17.38 -0.78 -0.36
C LEU A 281 -18.78 -0.70 -0.99
N VAL A 282 -19.52 0.38 -0.72
CA VAL A 282 -20.83 0.63 -1.32
C VAL A 282 -20.72 0.78 -2.84
N GLN A 283 -19.72 1.52 -3.33
CA GLN A 283 -19.47 1.67 -4.76
C GLN A 283 -19.17 0.32 -5.44
N GLN A 284 -18.32 -0.51 -4.84
CA GLN A 284 -18.03 -1.85 -5.36
C GLN A 284 -19.29 -2.74 -5.36
N ARG A 285 -20.12 -2.64 -4.32
CA ARG A 285 -21.38 -3.37 -4.27
C ARG A 285 -22.36 -2.89 -5.35
N SER A 286 -22.43 -1.59 -5.61
CA SER A 286 -23.23 -1.01 -6.69
C SER A 286 -22.77 -1.53 -8.05
N SER A 287 -21.46 -1.51 -8.33
CA SER A 287 -20.94 -2.00 -9.61
C SER A 287 -21.21 -3.48 -9.83
N ASN A 288 -21.12 -4.30 -8.77
CA ASN A 288 -21.45 -5.72 -8.84
C ASN A 288 -22.93 -5.96 -9.14
N LEU A 289 -23.83 -5.23 -8.46
CA LEU A 289 -25.27 -5.31 -8.71
C LEU A 289 -25.64 -4.81 -10.11
N GLU A 290 -24.97 -3.77 -10.62
CA GLU A 290 -25.15 -3.29 -11.98
C GLU A 290 -24.71 -4.35 -13.01
N ALA A 291 -23.56 -5.00 -12.80
CA ALA A 291 -23.09 -6.08 -13.66
C ALA A 291 -24.07 -7.28 -13.66
N GLU A 292 -24.59 -7.65 -12.49
CA GLU A 292 -25.59 -8.71 -12.36
C GLU A 292 -26.90 -8.33 -13.06
N ALA A 293 -27.37 -7.10 -12.90
CA ALA A 293 -28.56 -6.60 -13.59
C ALA A 293 -28.40 -6.61 -15.11
N ILE A 294 -27.22 -6.27 -15.63
CA ILE A 294 -26.91 -6.38 -17.06
C ILE A 294 -26.92 -7.85 -17.50
N ARG A 295 -26.36 -8.77 -16.71
CA ARG A 295 -26.38 -10.20 -17.01
C ARG A 295 -27.82 -10.72 -17.10
N MET A 296 -28.64 -10.42 -16.10
CA MET A 296 -30.05 -10.81 -16.05
C MET A 296 -30.85 -10.21 -17.22
N ARG A 297 -30.56 -8.97 -17.64
CA ARG A 297 -31.18 -8.37 -18.83
C ARG A 297 -30.81 -9.11 -20.10
N LYS A 298 -29.55 -9.50 -20.28
CA LYS A 298 -29.10 -10.29 -21.44
C LYS A 298 -29.76 -11.68 -21.46
N GLU A 299 -29.84 -12.34 -20.31
CA GLU A 299 -30.54 -13.62 -20.18
C GLU A 299 -32.03 -13.47 -20.55
N ALA A 300 -32.69 -12.39 -20.10
CA ALA A 300 -34.07 -12.10 -20.46
C ALA A 300 -34.26 -11.79 -21.96
N THR A 301 -33.34 -11.04 -22.59
CA THR A 301 -33.41 -10.80 -24.04
C THR A 301 -33.21 -12.09 -24.83
N ASN A 302 -32.28 -12.95 -24.41
CA ASN A 302 -32.06 -14.23 -25.05
C ASN A 302 -33.27 -15.16 -24.90
N ALA A 303 -33.92 -15.16 -23.73
CA ALA A 303 -35.15 -15.90 -23.52
C ALA A 303 -36.30 -15.37 -24.40
N ALA A 304 -36.38 -14.05 -24.61
CA ALA A 304 -37.36 -13.44 -25.50
C ALA A 304 -37.12 -13.82 -26.97
N THR A 305 -35.87 -13.78 -27.45
CA THR A 305 -35.55 -14.20 -28.83
C THR A 305 -35.85 -15.67 -29.06
N LEU A 306 -35.54 -16.54 -28.08
CA LEU A 306 -35.88 -17.96 -28.14
C LEU A 306 -37.39 -18.20 -28.18
N LEU A 307 -38.16 -17.40 -27.44
CA LEU A 307 -39.62 -17.45 -27.48
C LEU A 307 -40.14 -17.05 -28.87
N ASP A 308 -39.62 -15.95 -29.43
CA ASP A 308 -40.00 -15.50 -30.77
C ASP A 308 -39.67 -16.57 -31.83
N GLU A 309 -38.47 -17.17 -31.78
CA GLU A 309 -38.09 -18.29 -32.64
C GLU A 309 -39.03 -19.49 -32.50
N ALA A 310 -39.38 -19.85 -31.26
CA ALA A 310 -40.33 -20.93 -31.00
C ALA A 310 -41.74 -20.61 -31.53
N THR A 311 -42.18 -19.35 -31.46
CA THR A 311 -43.47 -18.94 -32.04
C THR A 311 -43.46 -19.01 -33.56
N ILE A 312 -42.38 -18.54 -34.21
CA ILE A 312 -42.21 -18.61 -35.67
C ILE A 312 -42.19 -20.07 -36.12
N ALA A 313 -41.43 -20.94 -35.44
CA ALA A 313 -41.41 -22.37 -35.71
C ALA A 313 -42.79 -23.01 -35.54
N GLY A 314 -43.53 -22.61 -34.49
CA GLY A 314 -44.92 -23.03 -34.27
C GLY A 314 -45.86 -22.63 -35.40
N GLU A 315 -45.73 -21.41 -35.93
CA GLU A 315 -46.52 -20.95 -37.09
C GLU A 315 -46.15 -21.70 -38.38
N GLN A 316 -44.86 -21.97 -38.61
CA GLN A 316 -44.40 -22.77 -39.74
C GLN A 316 -44.97 -24.19 -39.70
N LEU A 317 -44.91 -24.84 -38.54
CA LEU A 317 -45.51 -26.16 -38.34
C LEU A 317 -47.02 -26.14 -38.57
N LYS A 318 -47.71 -25.11 -38.08
CA LYS A 318 -49.15 -24.93 -38.34
C LYS A 318 -49.44 -24.83 -39.84
N ASN A 319 -48.65 -24.05 -40.59
CA ASN A 319 -48.83 -23.93 -42.04
C ASN A 319 -48.61 -25.28 -42.74
N GLN A 320 -47.56 -26.02 -42.38
CA GLN A 320 -47.33 -27.38 -42.88
C GLN A 320 -48.49 -28.34 -42.55
N MET A 321 -49.07 -28.24 -41.35
CA MET A 321 -50.26 -29.02 -40.98
C MET A 321 -51.50 -28.66 -41.82
N VAL A 322 -51.66 -27.39 -42.17
CA VAL A 322 -52.75 -26.95 -43.05
C VAL A 322 -52.55 -27.50 -44.46
N ASP A 323 -51.33 -27.46 -44.99
CA ASP A 323 -51.03 -27.95 -46.33
C ASP A 323 -51.18 -29.48 -46.41
N THR A 324 -50.63 -30.23 -45.45
CA THR A 324 -50.88 -31.68 -45.34
C THR A 324 -52.37 -32.00 -45.14
N GLY A 325 -53.13 -31.12 -44.50
CA GLY A 325 -54.59 -31.19 -44.40
C GLY A 325 -55.28 -31.07 -45.76
N LYS A 326 -54.87 -30.10 -46.59
CA LYS A 326 -55.36 -29.93 -47.97
C LYS A 326 -55.02 -31.17 -48.82
N ASP A 327 -53.80 -31.66 -48.71
CA ASP A 327 -53.37 -32.86 -49.43
C ASP A 327 -54.21 -34.07 -49.05
N ARG A 328 -54.45 -34.28 -47.74
CA ARG A 328 -55.35 -35.32 -47.24
C ARG A 328 -56.75 -35.19 -47.83
N ASP A 329 -57.30 -33.98 -47.89
CA ASP A 329 -58.64 -33.76 -48.43
C ASP A 329 -58.68 -33.93 -49.96
N ASN A 330 -57.60 -33.59 -50.68
CA ASN A 330 -57.42 -33.92 -52.10
C ASN A 330 -57.37 -35.44 -52.32
N PHE A 331 -56.59 -36.17 -51.52
CA PHE A 331 -56.55 -37.64 -51.58
C PHE A 331 -57.91 -38.27 -51.30
N LYS A 332 -58.70 -37.73 -50.37
CA LYS A 332 -60.08 -38.18 -50.15
C LYS A 332 -60.96 -37.97 -51.37
N ARG A 333 -60.86 -36.82 -52.05
CA ARG A 333 -61.62 -36.55 -53.29
C ARG A 333 -61.24 -37.53 -54.40
N LEU A 334 -59.94 -37.72 -54.63
CA LEU A 334 -59.45 -38.69 -55.61
C LEU A 334 -59.92 -40.12 -55.28
N TYR A 335 -59.96 -40.48 -54.00
CA TYR A 335 -60.48 -41.78 -53.57
C TYR A 335 -61.99 -41.91 -53.86
N THR A 336 -62.79 -40.88 -53.57
CA THR A 336 -64.23 -40.90 -53.88
C THR A 336 -64.49 -40.97 -55.39
N GLU A 337 -63.73 -40.23 -56.19
CA GLU A 337 -63.82 -40.28 -57.66
C GLU A 337 -63.43 -41.67 -58.18
N SER A 338 -62.37 -42.28 -57.64
CA SER A 338 -61.99 -43.65 -57.96
C SER A 338 -63.07 -44.68 -57.58
N GLU A 339 -63.75 -44.51 -56.44
CA GLU A 339 -64.88 -45.38 -56.05
C GLU A 339 -66.11 -45.14 -56.94
N GLU A 340 -66.38 -43.90 -57.37
CA GLU A 340 -67.43 -43.60 -58.36
C GLU A 340 -67.12 -44.25 -59.72
N ASP A 341 -65.89 -44.13 -60.21
CA ASP A 341 -65.46 -44.76 -61.46
C ASP A 341 -65.52 -46.28 -61.36
N LYS A 342 -65.16 -46.86 -60.22
CA LYS A 342 -65.32 -48.29 -59.95
C LYS A 342 -66.80 -48.71 -60.01
N ARG A 343 -67.72 -47.90 -59.47
CA ARG A 343 -69.17 -48.14 -59.61
C ARG A 343 -69.63 -48.03 -61.05
N ARG A 344 -69.21 -46.98 -61.78
CA ARG A 344 -69.52 -46.80 -63.22
C ARG A 344 -69.05 -48.00 -64.05
N LEU A 345 -67.84 -48.48 -63.81
CA LEU A 345 -67.29 -49.66 -64.46
C LEU A 345 -68.06 -50.93 -64.08
N SER A 346 -68.47 -51.07 -62.81
CA SER A 346 -69.30 -52.18 -62.35
C SER A 346 -70.66 -52.18 -63.06
N ASP A 347 -71.34 -51.03 -63.13
CA ASP A 347 -72.62 -50.88 -63.82
C ASP A 347 -72.48 -51.17 -65.33
N LEU A 348 -71.38 -50.72 -65.95
CA LEU A 348 -71.09 -51.01 -67.36
C LEU A 348 -70.89 -52.51 -67.59
N VAL A 349 -70.15 -53.17 -66.70
CA VAL A 349 -69.96 -54.63 -66.74
C VAL A 349 -71.29 -55.35 -66.55
N GLU A 350 -72.15 -54.89 -65.66
CA GLU A 350 -73.48 -55.46 -65.44
C GLU A 350 -74.40 -55.25 -66.64
N ARG A 351 -74.41 -54.05 -67.24
CA ARG A 351 -75.13 -53.78 -68.50
C ARG A 351 -74.62 -54.64 -69.64
N ASN A 352 -73.30 -54.78 -69.79
CA ASN A 352 -72.70 -55.66 -70.79
C ASN A 352 -73.05 -57.14 -70.53
N ALA A 353 -73.06 -57.57 -69.27
CA ALA A 353 -73.46 -58.93 -68.89
C ALA A 353 -74.95 -59.17 -69.15
N ASN A 354 -75.81 -58.18 -68.91
CA ASN A 354 -77.23 -58.22 -69.21
C ASN A 354 -77.47 -58.21 -70.72
N TYR A 355 -76.75 -57.38 -71.49
CA TYR A 355 -76.80 -57.38 -72.95
C TYR A 355 -76.36 -58.73 -73.54
N VAL A 356 -75.31 -59.36 -73.00
CA VAL A 356 -74.91 -60.72 -73.37
C VAL A 356 -75.99 -61.74 -72.98
N ARG A 357 -76.66 -61.57 -71.83
CA ARG A 357 -77.80 -62.41 -71.42
C ARG A 357 -79.02 -62.22 -72.32
N ASP A 358 -79.35 -61.00 -72.72
CA ASP A 358 -80.48 -60.66 -73.59
C ASP A 358 -80.22 -61.12 -75.03
N LEU A 359 -78.99 -60.97 -75.53
CA LEU A 359 -78.55 -61.62 -76.77
C LEU A 359 -78.64 -63.14 -76.66
N PHE A 360 -78.30 -63.73 -75.51
CA PHE A 360 -78.45 -65.17 -75.27
C PHE A 360 -79.92 -65.62 -75.22
N ILE A 361 -80.85 -64.75 -74.85
CA ILE A 361 -82.30 -65.02 -74.86
C ILE A 361 -82.91 -64.87 -76.28
N LEU A 362 -82.30 -64.07 -77.15
CA LEU A 362 -82.77 -63.79 -78.51
C LEU A 362 -82.04 -64.58 -79.62
N LEU A 363 -81.03 -65.40 -79.28
CA LEU A 363 -80.31 -66.25 -80.24
C LEU A 363 -80.47 -67.73 -79.90
N ASP A 364 -80.95 -68.49 -80.89
CA ASP A 364 -80.81 -69.95 -81.00
C ASP A 364 -79.35 -70.41 -80.70
N PRO A 365 -79.13 -71.63 -80.20
CA PRO A 365 -77.91 -72.05 -79.49
C PRO A 365 -76.67 -72.30 -80.36
N ASN A 366 -76.40 -71.47 -81.38
CA ASN A 366 -75.23 -71.61 -82.25
C ASN A 366 -74.76 -70.26 -82.81
N VAL A 367 -74.16 -69.40 -81.96
CA VAL A 367 -73.36 -68.25 -82.43
C VAL A 367 -72.15 -68.04 -81.50
N ASP A 368 -70.97 -67.90 -82.12
CA ASP A 368 -69.63 -67.99 -81.53
C ASP A 368 -69.27 -66.92 -80.48
N CYS A 369 -68.90 -67.41 -79.29
CA CYS A 369 -68.47 -66.64 -78.11
C CYS A 369 -66.97 -66.24 -78.15
N SER A 370 -66.52 -65.60 -79.24
CA SER A 370 -65.10 -65.25 -79.42
C SER A 370 -64.76 -63.78 -79.14
N THR A 371 -65.71 -62.86 -79.29
CA THR A 371 -65.51 -61.41 -79.07
C THR A 371 -65.79 -60.99 -77.62
N SER A 372 -66.82 -61.57 -76.99
CA SER A 372 -67.15 -61.39 -75.56
C SER A 372 -66.06 -61.94 -74.64
N LEU A 373 -65.45 -63.07 -74.99
CA LEU A 373 -64.33 -63.65 -74.24
C LEU A 373 -63.07 -62.76 -74.27
N ARG A 374 -62.84 -62.03 -75.37
CA ARG A 374 -61.72 -61.07 -75.47
C ARG A 374 -61.97 -59.83 -74.61
N GLN A 375 -63.20 -59.32 -74.57
CA GLN A 375 -63.58 -58.20 -73.70
C GLN A 375 -63.52 -58.59 -72.21
N ALA A 376 -64.02 -59.77 -71.83
CA ALA A 376 -63.91 -60.30 -70.47
C ALA A 376 -62.46 -60.56 -70.02
N LYS A 377 -61.56 -60.94 -70.95
CA LYS A 377 -60.12 -61.06 -70.66
C LYS A 377 -59.46 -59.71 -70.42
N ARG A 378 -59.79 -58.68 -71.22
CA ARG A 378 -59.28 -57.31 -71.02
C ARG A 378 -59.71 -56.71 -69.67
N THR A 379 -60.98 -56.84 -69.31
CA THR A 379 -61.46 -56.36 -68.00
C THR A 379 -60.85 -57.13 -66.83
N ARG A 380 -60.61 -58.44 -66.98
CA ARG A 380 -59.88 -59.23 -65.97
C ARG A 380 -58.41 -58.82 -65.83
N GLU A 381 -57.76 -58.41 -66.92
CA GLU A 381 -56.39 -57.89 -66.88
C GLU A 381 -56.33 -56.49 -66.24
N GLU A 382 -57.31 -55.64 -66.50
CA GLU A 382 -57.46 -54.33 -65.84
C GLU A 382 -57.71 -54.50 -64.34
N PHE A 383 -58.58 -55.42 -63.93
CA PHE A 383 -58.81 -55.74 -62.51
C PHE A 383 -57.55 -56.27 -61.82
N LYS A 384 -56.71 -57.03 -62.53
CA LYS A 384 -55.40 -57.47 -62.01
C LYS A 384 -54.42 -56.30 -61.87
N LYS A 385 -54.48 -55.29 -62.73
CA LYS A 385 -53.66 -54.07 -62.60
C LYS A 385 -54.10 -53.25 -61.39
N THR A 386 -55.41 -53.03 -61.21
CA THR A 386 -55.94 -52.29 -60.06
C THR A 386 -55.71 -53.02 -58.73
N ASP A 387 -55.81 -54.36 -58.68
CA ASP A 387 -55.48 -55.13 -57.46
C ASP A 387 -53.98 -55.04 -57.10
N LYS A 388 -53.10 -55.00 -58.12
CA LYS A 388 -51.67 -54.75 -57.89
C LYS A 388 -51.41 -53.35 -57.36
N GLU A 389 -52.11 -52.33 -57.85
CA GLU A 389 -52.01 -50.97 -57.32
C GLU A 389 -52.55 -50.86 -55.89
N LEU A 390 -53.68 -51.50 -55.58
CA LEU A 390 -54.22 -51.56 -54.22
C LEU A 390 -53.21 -52.21 -53.25
N LYS A 391 -52.55 -53.30 -53.66
CA LYS A 391 -51.49 -53.94 -52.87
C LYS A 391 -50.28 -53.02 -52.68
N ARG A 392 -49.90 -52.23 -53.69
CA ARG A 392 -48.82 -51.23 -53.57
C ARG A 392 -49.21 -50.12 -52.58
N LEU A 393 -50.42 -49.60 -52.65
CA LEU A 393 -50.90 -48.56 -51.72
C LEU A 393 -50.95 -49.06 -50.28
N LYS A 394 -51.45 -50.29 -50.05
CA LYS A 394 -51.42 -50.92 -48.72
C LYS A 394 -49.99 -51.15 -48.20
N ALA A 395 -49.04 -51.46 -49.08
CA ALA A 395 -47.63 -51.58 -48.70
C ALA A 395 -47.01 -50.22 -48.32
N VAL A 396 -47.37 -49.14 -49.02
CA VAL A 396 -46.94 -47.77 -48.68
C VAL A 396 -47.54 -47.32 -47.35
N GLU A 397 -48.82 -47.63 -47.09
CA GLU A 397 -49.47 -47.35 -45.81
C GLU A 397 -48.79 -48.09 -44.64
N ALA A 398 -48.46 -49.37 -44.83
CA ALA A 398 -47.68 -50.14 -43.85
C ALA A 398 -46.27 -49.58 -43.63
N ALA A 399 -45.60 -49.10 -44.69
CA ALA A 399 -44.29 -48.45 -44.58
C ALA A 399 -44.37 -47.12 -43.81
N HIS A 400 -45.45 -46.35 -43.97
CA HIS A 400 -45.68 -45.11 -43.25
C HIS A 400 -45.93 -45.37 -41.74
N GLU A 401 -46.70 -46.40 -41.39
CA GLU A 401 -46.88 -46.81 -40.00
C GLU A 401 -45.56 -47.31 -39.37
N HIS A 402 -44.73 -48.05 -40.10
CA HIS A 402 -43.40 -48.44 -39.63
C HIS A 402 -42.48 -47.23 -39.41
N LEU A 403 -42.60 -46.19 -40.24
CA LEU A 403 -41.82 -44.96 -40.10
C LEU A 403 -42.29 -44.12 -38.89
N LYS A 404 -43.60 -44.10 -38.61
CA LYS A 404 -44.15 -43.54 -37.36
C LYS A 404 -43.65 -44.28 -36.13
N GLU A 405 -43.59 -45.61 -36.18
CA GLU A 405 -43.08 -46.40 -35.05
C GLU A 405 -41.58 -46.17 -34.83
N LYS A 406 -40.78 -46.07 -35.90
CA LYS A 406 -39.36 -45.65 -35.81
C LYS A 406 -39.22 -44.26 -35.21
N HIS A 407 -40.07 -43.30 -35.57
CA HIS A 407 -40.04 -41.97 -34.98
C HIS A 407 -40.43 -42.00 -33.49
N ARG A 408 -41.38 -42.87 -33.10
CA ARG A 408 -41.73 -43.09 -31.70
C ARG A 408 -40.58 -43.72 -30.91
N GLN A 409 -39.87 -44.68 -31.51
CA GLN A 409 -38.68 -45.30 -30.92
C GLN A 409 -37.53 -44.29 -30.80
N ALA A 410 -37.26 -43.46 -31.80
CA ALA A 410 -36.25 -42.41 -31.73
C ALA A 410 -36.53 -41.38 -30.63
N LEU A 411 -37.81 -41.05 -30.40
CA LEU A 411 -38.22 -40.19 -29.27
C LEU A 411 -38.02 -40.89 -27.91
N ALA A 412 -38.23 -42.21 -27.83
CA ALA A 412 -37.97 -42.99 -26.63
C ALA A 412 -36.46 -43.14 -26.35
N ASP A 413 -35.63 -43.25 -27.40
CA ASP A 413 -34.17 -43.33 -27.28
C ASP A 413 -33.57 -42.00 -26.81
N LEU A 414 -34.11 -40.85 -27.26
CA LEU A 414 -33.74 -39.53 -26.75
C LEU A 414 -34.09 -39.30 -25.27
N GLN A 415 -35.10 -40.00 -24.74
CA GLN A 415 -35.47 -39.94 -23.32
C GLN A 415 -34.59 -40.83 -22.41
N ASN A 416 -33.83 -41.78 -22.97
CA ASN A 416 -33.06 -42.77 -22.21
C ASN A 416 -31.53 -42.61 -22.32
N LEU A 417 -31.03 -41.45 -22.78
CA LEU A 417 -29.58 -41.18 -22.80
C LEU A 417 -29.03 -40.89 -21.38
N PRO A 418 -27.98 -41.58 -20.91
CA PRO A 418 -27.29 -41.25 -19.66
C PRO A 418 -26.53 -39.92 -19.79
N LEU A 419 -26.78 -38.97 -18.90
CA LEU A 419 -26.00 -37.75 -18.71
C LEU A 419 -24.64 -38.09 -18.07
N SER A 420 -23.61 -38.36 -18.88
CA SER A 420 -22.20 -38.08 -18.52
C SER A 420 -21.29 -38.08 -19.75
N LEU A 421 -20.73 -36.91 -20.12
CA LEU A 421 -19.28 -36.61 -20.12
C LEU A 421 -19.00 -35.27 -20.84
N ALA A 422 -18.40 -34.33 -20.10
CA ALA A 422 -17.51 -33.30 -20.66
C ALA A 422 -16.21 -34.01 -21.14
N GLN A 423 -15.43 -33.63 -22.15
CA GLN A 423 -14.68 -32.40 -22.50
C GLN A 423 -14.12 -32.63 -23.94
N SER A 424 -13.94 -31.66 -24.84
CA SER A 424 -12.70 -30.87 -24.96
C SER A 424 -12.72 -30.03 -26.26
N THR A 425 -12.30 -28.76 -26.16
CA THR A 425 -11.21 -28.13 -26.94
C THR A 425 -11.12 -26.65 -26.54
N GLU A 426 -9.99 -26.29 -25.92
CA GLU A 426 -9.55 -24.90 -25.68
C GLU A 426 -9.02 -24.26 -26.97
N PRO A 427 -8.74 -22.94 -26.93
CA PRO A 427 -7.35 -22.52 -27.12
C PRO A 427 -6.80 -21.58 -26.03
N GLN A 428 -5.55 -21.90 -25.66
CA GLN A 428 -4.45 -21.18 -24.99
C GLN A 428 -4.61 -19.68 -24.67
N ASP A 429 -4.31 -19.28 -23.42
CA ASP A 429 -3.03 -18.60 -23.08
C ASP A 429 -2.88 -18.27 -21.58
N TYR A 430 -1.68 -18.61 -21.08
CA TYR A 430 -0.86 -18.03 -19.99
C TYR A 430 -1.27 -18.02 -18.50
N ASP A 431 -0.45 -18.79 -17.77
CA ASP A 431 0.25 -18.51 -16.50
C ASP A 431 -0.29 -18.87 -15.10
N GLU A 432 0.35 -19.94 -14.61
CA GLU A 432 1.13 -20.04 -13.37
C GLU A 432 0.44 -20.13 -11.99
N ASN A 433 0.67 -21.31 -11.40
CA ASN A 433 1.08 -21.55 -10.02
C ASN A 433 0.09 -21.18 -8.89
N CYS A 434 -0.53 -22.21 -8.30
CA CYS A 434 -0.12 -22.58 -6.94
C CYS A 434 -0.56 -24.00 -6.56
N SER A 435 0.43 -24.71 -6.02
CA SER A 435 0.43 -26.06 -5.44
C SER A 435 -0.48 -26.19 -4.21
N SER A 436 -1.16 -27.34 -4.05
CA SER A 436 -0.81 -28.37 -3.06
C SER A 436 -2.02 -29.15 -2.50
N HIS A 437 -1.78 -30.46 -2.30
CA HIS A 437 -2.43 -31.42 -1.40
C HIS A 437 -3.63 -32.26 -1.87
N GLU A 438 -3.28 -33.41 -2.47
CA GLU A 438 -3.60 -34.78 -2.01
C GLU A 438 -3.86 -34.87 -0.48
N GLU A 439 -4.71 -35.73 0.11
CA GLU A 439 -5.08 -37.10 -0.26
C GLU A 439 -6.18 -37.63 0.70
N THR A 440 -6.75 -38.78 0.34
CA THR A 440 -7.38 -39.84 1.17
C THR A 440 -8.89 -40.10 1.03
N LEU A 441 -9.13 -41.15 0.26
CA LEU A 441 -10.26 -42.09 0.32
C LEU A 441 -10.40 -42.70 1.72
N SER A 442 -11.63 -43.00 2.17
CA SER A 442 -12.01 -44.36 2.59
C SER A 442 -13.40 -44.45 3.25
N MET A 443 -14.14 -45.45 2.77
CA MET A 443 -15.10 -46.30 3.45
C MET A 443 -16.60 -45.98 3.50
N ARG A 444 -17.26 -46.97 2.89
CA ARG A 444 -18.68 -47.29 2.78
C ARG A 444 -19.21 -47.89 4.09
N THR A 445 -20.47 -47.58 4.39
CA THR A 445 -21.50 -48.40 5.08
C THR A 445 -21.26 -48.85 6.54
N ARG A 446 -22.11 -48.35 7.46
CA ARG A 446 -23.14 -49.14 8.18
C ARG A 446 -23.98 -48.27 9.14
N ILE A 447 -25.29 -48.29 8.89
CA ILE A 447 -26.44 -48.44 9.81
C ILE A 447 -26.43 -47.70 11.16
N HIS A 448 -27.48 -46.86 11.33
CA HIS A 448 -28.15 -46.39 12.55
C HIS A 448 -27.47 -46.56 13.91
N GLU A 449 -27.22 -45.46 14.62
CA GLU A 449 -27.75 -45.23 15.98
C GLU A 449 -27.50 -43.80 16.49
N LYS A 450 -28.31 -43.42 17.48
CA LYS A 450 -28.55 -42.11 18.08
C LYS A 450 -27.29 -41.34 18.55
N LYS A 451 -27.26 -40.03 18.31
CA LYS A 451 -27.31 -38.99 19.36
C LYS A 451 -27.55 -37.61 18.76
N SER A 452 -28.54 -36.93 19.33
CA SER A 452 -28.86 -35.52 19.15
C SER A 452 -27.67 -34.63 19.48
N ILE A 453 -27.28 -33.76 18.54
CA ILE A 453 -26.44 -32.60 18.80
C ILE A 453 -27.37 -31.39 18.79
N GLU A 454 -27.47 -30.78 19.97
CA GLU A 454 -28.16 -29.53 20.26
C GLU A 454 -27.31 -28.39 19.69
N PHE A 455 -27.88 -27.58 18.80
CA PHE A 455 -27.26 -26.34 18.34
C PHE A 455 -28.03 -25.17 18.97
N ASP A 456 -27.40 -24.51 19.93
CA ASP A 456 -27.87 -23.26 20.50
C ASP A 456 -27.88 -22.15 19.45
N PHE A 457 -29.06 -21.62 19.17
CA PHE A 457 -29.27 -20.39 18.41
C PHE A 457 -29.80 -19.32 19.37
N GLU A 458 -28.92 -18.80 20.23
CA GLU A 458 -29.20 -17.56 20.94
C GLU A 458 -28.96 -16.37 20.00
N GLY A 459 -30.03 -15.64 19.66
CA GLY A 459 -29.90 -14.25 19.17
C GLY A 459 -30.55 -13.86 17.84
N LEU A 460 -31.28 -14.74 17.14
CA LEU A 460 -31.99 -14.37 15.91
C LEU A 460 -33.49 -14.72 16.00
N PRO A 461 -34.43 -13.77 15.80
CA PRO A 461 -35.85 -14.10 15.71
C PRO A 461 -36.11 -14.91 14.43
N LYS A 462 -36.68 -16.12 14.58
CA LYS A 462 -37.07 -16.99 13.46
C LYS A 462 -38.20 -16.33 12.63
N PRO A 463 -38.16 -16.39 11.29
CA PRO A 463 -39.32 -16.04 10.47
C PRO A 463 -40.48 -17.00 10.76
N GLY A 464 -41.64 -16.47 11.16
CA GLY A 464 -42.85 -17.23 11.48
C GLY A 464 -43.58 -17.80 10.27
N PHE A 465 -42.90 -18.60 9.44
CA PHE A 465 -43.53 -19.42 8.40
C PHE A 465 -43.29 -20.90 8.71
N GLY A 466 -44.19 -21.48 9.50
CA GLY A 466 -44.29 -22.94 9.62
C GLY A 466 -44.94 -23.51 8.36
N THR A 467 -44.25 -24.38 7.65
CA THR A 467 -44.78 -25.12 6.51
C THR A 467 -45.49 -26.39 6.98
N ASP A 468 -46.82 -26.38 7.07
CA ASP A 468 -47.66 -27.56 7.33
C ASP A 468 -47.96 -28.36 6.04
N TRP A 469 -46.94 -28.66 5.25
CA TRP A 469 -47.09 -29.44 4.02
C TRP A 469 -46.43 -30.79 4.16
N GLN A 470 -47.23 -31.85 4.33
CA GLN A 470 -46.77 -33.24 4.24
C GLN A 470 -47.20 -33.86 2.91
N LEU A 471 -46.23 -34.30 2.11
CA LEU A 471 -46.49 -35.21 1.00
C LEU A 471 -46.72 -36.62 1.56
N LYS A 472 -47.91 -37.19 1.32
CA LYS A 472 -48.11 -38.63 1.43
C LYS A 472 -47.58 -39.31 0.17
N GLY A 473 -46.70 -40.29 0.36
CA GLY A 473 -46.07 -41.04 -0.72
C GLY A 473 -47.03 -41.84 -1.60
N ASN A 474 -46.57 -42.01 -2.85
CA ASN A 474 -47.03 -42.92 -3.91
C ASN A 474 -48.48 -42.80 -4.41
N ARG A 475 -48.73 -41.75 -5.21
CA ARG A 475 -49.23 -41.84 -6.61
C ARG A 475 -49.30 -40.44 -7.23
N SER A 476 -48.90 -40.35 -8.49
CA SER A 476 -48.96 -39.13 -9.29
C SER A 476 -50.42 -38.74 -9.55
N TYR A 477 -50.75 -37.48 -9.27
CA TYR A 477 -52.01 -36.76 -9.54
C TYR A 477 -53.23 -37.12 -8.65
N GLY A 478 -53.45 -36.30 -7.62
CA GLY A 478 -54.72 -36.19 -6.87
C GLY A 478 -54.82 -34.83 -6.15
N PRO A 479 -56.03 -34.29 -5.91
CA PRO A 479 -56.20 -32.94 -5.37
C PRO A 479 -55.87 -32.86 -3.88
N ILE A 480 -55.16 -31.80 -3.51
CA ILE A 480 -54.75 -31.47 -2.14
C ILE A 480 -56.01 -31.19 -1.30
N SER A 481 -56.17 -31.88 -0.17
CA SER A 481 -57.24 -31.59 0.80
C SER A 481 -56.66 -31.40 2.20
N ASN A 482 -57.08 -30.32 2.87
CA ASN A 482 -56.72 -30.01 4.26
C ASN A 482 -57.62 -30.79 5.22
N ALA A 483 -57.06 -31.77 5.93
CA ALA A 483 -57.73 -32.42 7.05
C ALA A 483 -57.27 -31.81 8.38
N ARG A 484 -58.23 -31.44 9.24
CA ARG A 484 -58.01 -30.85 10.57
C ARG A 484 -58.01 -31.95 11.64
N PRO A 485 -57.04 -32.02 12.56
CA PRO A 485 -57.08 -32.96 13.69
C PRO A 485 -58.05 -32.47 14.80
N PRO A 486 -58.64 -33.39 15.59
CA PRO A 486 -59.59 -33.06 16.65
C PRO A 486 -58.84 -32.54 17.88
N GLY A 487 -59.29 -31.41 18.44
CA GLY A 487 -58.80 -30.95 19.75
C GLY A 487 -58.10 -29.59 19.82
N ALA A 488 -58.39 -28.64 18.91
CA ALA A 488 -57.93 -27.26 19.07
C ALA A 488 -59.11 -26.29 19.27
N ALA A 489 -59.13 -25.65 20.43
CA ALA A 489 -60.16 -24.74 20.91
C ALA A 489 -60.46 -23.57 19.95
N GLN A 490 -61.72 -23.16 19.93
CA GLN A 490 -62.23 -22.04 19.13
C GLN A 490 -61.57 -20.71 19.54
N SER A 491 -60.67 -20.19 18.71
CA SER A 491 -60.32 -18.77 18.75
C SER A 491 -61.06 -18.07 17.61
N GLN A 492 -62.18 -17.41 17.94
CA GLN A 492 -62.86 -16.50 17.04
C GLN A 492 -61.96 -15.28 16.78
N ARG A 493 -61.09 -15.33 15.76
CA ARG A 493 -60.43 -14.13 15.25
C ARG A 493 -61.43 -13.35 14.39
N ARG A 494 -61.98 -12.28 14.97
CA ARG A 494 -62.68 -11.22 14.24
C ARG A 494 -61.72 -10.63 13.21
N VAL A 495 -62.07 -10.71 11.92
CA VAL A 495 -61.39 -9.98 10.85
C VAL A 495 -61.87 -8.53 10.92
N ALA A 496 -61.11 -7.70 11.64
CA ALA A 496 -61.26 -6.25 11.57
C ALA A 496 -60.34 -5.73 10.46
N ASN A 497 -60.90 -4.91 9.57
CA ASN A 497 -60.18 -4.28 8.47
C ASN A 497 -59.02 -3.44 9.05
N PRO A 498 -57.75 -3.65 8.68
CA PRO A 498 -56.68 -2.76 9.12
C PRO A 498 -56.91 -1.36 8.54
N VAL A 499 -56.71 -0.33 9.37
CA VAL A 499 -57.18 1.06 9.20
C VAL A 499 -56.66 1.76 7.92
N ASN A 500 -55.82 1.12 7.10
CA ASN A 500 -55.25 1.71 5.90
C ASN A 500 -55.25 0.80 4.66
N PHE A 501 -56.24 -0.10 4.53
CA PHE A 501 -56.44 -0.85 3.29
C PHE A 501 -57.45 -0.15 2.36
N PRO A 502 -57.11 0.14 1.10
CA PRO A 502 -57.94 0.97 0.19
C PRO A 502 -59.23 0.29 -0.31
N LEU A 503 -59.58 -0.90 0.19
CA LEU A 503 -60.76 -1.68 -0.21
C LEU A 503 -61.53 -2.15 1.03
N LYS A 504 -62.85 -1.91 1.05
CA LYS A 504 -63.75 -2.38 2.12
C LYS A 504 -64.15 -3.84 1.85
N LEU A 505 -63.82 -4.75 2.78
CA LEU A 505 -64.13 -6.17 2.69
C LEU A 505 -65.23 -6.56 3.70
N ASP A 506 -66.11 -7.50 3.34
CA ASP A 506 -67.10 -8.13 4.23
C ASP A 506 -66.41 -9.13 5.20
N ARG A 507 -67.12 -9.60 6.23
CA ARG A 507 -66.68 -10.57 7.25
C ARG A 507 -66.15 -11.90 6.67
N LYS A 508 -66.43 -12.18 5.39
CA LYS A 508 -65.92 -13.32 4.63
C LYS A 508 -64.73 -12.99 3.69
N GLY A 509 -64.15 -11.78 3.78
CA GLY A 509 -62.99 -11.35 2.99
C GLY A 509 -63.30 -10.93 1.55
N LYS A 510 -64.56 -10.59 1.25
CA LYS A 510 -65.05 -10.26 -0.11
C LYS A 510 -65.22 -8.75 -0.30
N PRO A 511 -64.80 -8.14 -1.43
CA PRO A 511 -64.90 -6.69 -1.64
C PRO A 511 -66.35 -6.21 -1.77
N MET A 512 -66.75 -5.24 -0.93
CA MET A 512 -68.12 -4.70 -0.92
C MET A 512 -68.43 -3.74 -2.08
N SER A 513 -67.39 -3.27 -2.79
CA SER A 513 -67.53 -2.40 -3.96
C SER A 513 -66.99 -3.11 -5.20
N ALA A 514 -67.53 -2.79 -6.38
CA ALA A 514 -67.04 -3.34 -7.64
C ALA A 514 -65.55 -3.02 -7.83
N VAL A 515 -64.72 -4.04 -8.02
CA VAL A 515 -63.27 -3.88 -8.26
C VAL A 515 -62.96 -4.23 -9.71
N GLN A 516 -62.31 -3.31 -10.40
CA GLN A 516 -61.90 -3.49 -11.80
C GLN A 516 -60.57 -4.23 -11.85
N LEU A 517 -60.60 -5.48 -12.29
CA LEU A 517 -59.45 -6.36 -12.47
C LEU A 517 -58.97 -6.28 -13.93
N GLY A 518 -58.61 -5.07 -14.34
CA GLY A 518 -58.06 -4.78 -15.67
C GLY A 518 -59.09 -4.27 -16.69
N PRO A 519 -58.66 -4.07 -17.96
CA PRO A 519 -59.40 -3.29 -18.96
C PRO A 519 -60.77 -3.85 -19.35
N LYS A 520 -61.00 -5.15 -19.15
CA LYS A 520 -62.22 -5.86 -19.59
C LYS A 520 -62.88 -6.73 -18.53
N ARG A 521 -62.46 -6.65 -17.26
CA ARG A 521 -63.04 -7.47 -16.18
C ARG A 521 -63.32 -6.62 -14.94
N SER A 522 -64.59 -6.53 -14.58
CA SER A 522 -65.04 -6.05 -13.27
C SER A 522 -65.66 -7.20 -12.51
N VAL A 523 -65.25 -7.39 -11.25
CA VAL A 523 -65.93 -8.34 -10.36
C VAL A 523 -66.92 -7.53 -9.53
N ARG A 524 -68.22 -7.81 -9.76
CA ARG A 524 -69.32 -7.37 -8.88
C ARG A 524 -69.72 -8.56 -8.01
N ILE A 525 -70.01 -8.29 -6.74
CA ILE A 525 -70.58 -9.26 -5.81
C ILE A 525 -72.09 -9.18 -5.87
#